data_AF-A0A968U9Q8-F1
#
_entry.id   AF-A0A968U9Q8-F1
#
_cell.length_a   1.000
_cell.length_b   1.000
_cell.length_c   1.000
_cell.angle_alpha   90.00
_cell.angle_beta   90.00
_cell.angle_gamma   90.00
#
_symmetry.space_group_name_H-M   'P 1'
#
loop_
_entity.id
_entity.type
_entity.pdbx_description
1 polymer ?
#
loop_
_entity_poly.entity_id
_entity_poly.type
_entity_poly.pdbx_seq_one_letter_code
_entity_poly.pdbx_strand_id
1 'polypeptide(L)'
;MGALLVEDSTCEVSGITPIAPVNYLGKTSQSHPTFYWTKTGTGHVPLEFSLMEYLPNTQQLVVLARTKINSQDPTDRFEMPQSWTGLEPGKTYAWQVVALCGNPSANPYLRASVQRVSISTKGSTKLEDKVKHFAQNGIWYDALSLAMSSDNRQIAVDLIRDLATAEQQREPIGMETEYRHSFYYNRSCLSEHQVNSF
;
A
#
# COMPACT_ATOMS: atom_id res chain seq x y z
N MET A 1 36.38 32.36 4.43
CA MET A 1 36.45 31.00 3.85
C MET A 1 35.41 30.16 4.57
N GLY A 2 34.24 29.98 3.94
CA GLY A 2 33.13 29.22 4.50
C GLY A 2 33.28 27.74 4.17
N ALA A 3 33.26 26.90 5.19
CA ALA A 3 32.92 25.50 5.03
C ALA A 3 31.43 25.38 5.32
N LEU A 4 30.63 25.23 4.27
CA LEU A 4 29.24 24.82 4.39
C LEU A 4 29.28 23.36 4.86
N LEU A 5 28.82 23.11 6.09
CA LEU A 5 28.59 21.75 6.56
C LEU A 5 27.55 21.13 5.64
N VAL A 6 27.95 20.07 4.92
CA VAL A 6 27.01 19.18 4.25
C VAL A 6 26.23 18.53 5.38
N GLU A 7 24.96 18.89 5.54
CA GLU A 7 24.05 18.17 6.42
C GLU A 7 24.00 16.73 5.92
N ASP A 8 24.70 15.85 6.62
CA ASP A 8 24.52 14.41 6.54
C ASP A 8 23.07 14.15 6.96
N SER A 9 22.17 14.10 5.98
CA SER A 9 20.77 13.81 6.22
C SER A 9 20.66 12.34 6.59
N THR A 10 20.96 12.01 7.85
CA THR A 10 20.66 10.72 8.44
C THR A 10 19.15 10.55 8.41
N CYS A 11 18.70 9.76 7.46
CA CYS A 11 17.31 9.40 7.29
C CYS A 11 16.89 8.54 8.49
N GLU A 12 16.30 9.14 9.51
CA GLU A 12 15.89 8.46 10.75
C GLU A 12 14.58 7.68 10.57
N VAL A 13 14.47 6.88 9.51
CA VAL A 13 13.32 6.00 9.28
C VAL A 13 13.70 4.57 9.59
N SER A 14 12.96 3.96 10.50
CA SER A 14 13.13 2.55 10.89
C SER A 14 12.13 1.62 10.22
N GLY A 15 11.07 2.15 9.63
CA GLY A 15 10.00 1.34 9.04
C GLY A 15 9.00 2.15 8.22
N ILE A 16 8.44 1.50 7.21
CA ILE A 16 7.31 1.99 6.43
C ILE A 16 6.26 0.87 6.40
N THR A 17 5.03 1.18 6.76
CA THR A 17 3.95 0.21 6.88
C THR A 17 2.77 0.62 6.00
N PRO A 18 2.26 -0.24 5.11
CA PRO A 18 1.12 0.10 4.27
C PRO A 18 -0.15 0.22 5.12
N ILE A 19 -1.00 1.20 4.79
CA ILE A 19 -2.39 1.24 5.24
C ILE A 19 -3.21 0.64 4.11
N ALA A 20 -3.12 -0.69 3.98
CA ALA A 20 -3.83 -1.49 2.99
C ALA A 20 -3.82 -2.95 3.44
N PRO A 21 -4.62 -3.82 2.81
CA PRO A 21 -4.51 -5.24 3.07
C PRO A 21 -3.13 -5.80 2.73
N VAL A 22 -2.56 -6.60 3.62
CA VAL A 22 -1.24 -7.24 3.43
C VAL A 22 -1.33 -8.76 3.48
N ASN A 23 -2.28 -9.31 4.23
CA ASN A 23 -2.55 -10.73 4.32
C ASN A 23 -3.61 -11.20 3.31
N TYR A 24 -4.16 -10.31 2.49
CA TYR A 24 -5.05 -10.69 1.41
C TYR A 24 -5.06 -9.65 0.29
N LEU A 25 -5.64 -10.02 -0.85
CA LEU A 25 -5.69 -9.13 -2.01
C LEU A 25 -6.71 -7.99 -1.81
N GLY A 26 -6.22 -6.79 -1.55
CA GLY A 26 -7.02 -5.57 -1.57
C GLY A 26 -7.46 -5.20 -3.00
N LYS A 27 -8.66 -4.65 -3.14
CA LYS A 27 -9.25 -4.24 -4.42
C LYS A 27 -9.48 -2.74 -4.49
N THR A 28 -9.51 -2.22 -5.71
CA THR A 28 -9.95 -0.85 -6.03
C THR A 28 -10.91 -0.85 -7.21
N SER A 29 -11.90 0.04 -7.20
CA SER A 29 -12.72 0.33 -8.38
C SER A 29 -12.21 1.53 -9.18
N GLN A 30 -11.15 2.21 -8.73
CA GLN A 30 -10.58 3.40 -9.36
C GLN A 30 -9.44 3.05 -10.33
N SER A 31 -9.35 3.77 -11.47
CA SER A 31 -8.22 3.63 -12.40
C SER A 31 -6.94 4.26 -11.87
N HIS A 32 -7.08 5.27 -11.02
CA HIS A 32 -5.98 6.00 -10.41
C HIS A 32 -6.22 6.05 -8.90
N PRO A 33 -5.99 4.93 -8.18
CA PRO A 33 -6.24 4.87 -6.75
C PRO A 33 -5.29 5.78 -5.96
N THR A 34 -5.64 6.01 -4.70
CA THR A 34 -4.74 6.61 -3.71
C THR A 34 -4.17 5.52 -2.80
N PHE A 35 -2.87 5.57 -2.56
CA PHE A 35 -2.15 4.64 -1.69
C PHE A 35 -1.76 5.35 -0.41
N TYR A 36 -1.85 4.67 0.72
CA TYR A 36 -1.57 5.25 2.05
C TYR A 36 -0.58 4.37 2.81
N TRP A 37 0.31 4.99 3.58
CA TRP A 37 1.24 4.29 4.46
C TRP A 37 1.58 5.12 5.68
N THR A 38 2.12 4.49 6.71
CA THR A 38 2.76 5.16 7.84
C THR A 38 4.27 4.98 7.80
N LYS A 39 4.99 5.90 8.42
CA LYS A 39 6.43 5.76 8.69
C LYS A 39 6.71 5.82 10.19
N THR A 40 7.72 5.06 10.63
CA THR A 40 8.30 5.19 11.96
C THR A 40 9.63 5.92 11.85
N GLY A 41 9.73 7.09 12.46
CA GLY A 41 10.88 7.98 12.30
C GLY A 41 10.52 9.45 12.29
N THR A 42 11.53 10.31 12.23
CA THR A 42 11.35 11.76 12.16
C THR A 42 12.04 12.35 10.93
N GLY A 43 11.71 13.61 10.60
CA GLY A 43 12.37 14.35 9.54
C GLY A 43 11.82 14.12 8.12
N HIS A 44 12.50 14.78 7.18
CA HIS A 44 12.21 14.70 5.74
C HIS A 44 12.85 13.45 5.15
N VAL A 45 12.04 12.63 4.50
CA VAL A 45 12.46 11.33 4.01
C VAL A 45 12.29 11.31 2.49
N PRO A 46 13.36 11.23 1.71
CA PRO A 46 13.24 10.98 0.28
C PRO A 46 12.73 9.55 0.09
N LEU A 47 11.62 9.40 -0.63
CA LEU A 47 11.03 8.10 -0.96
C LEU A 47 11.03 7.90 -2.47
N GLU A 48 11.03 6.64 -2.90
CA GLU A 48 10.65 6.25 -4.26
C GLU A 48 9.35 5.44 -4.20
N PHE A 49 8.33 5.91 -4.91
CA PHE A 49 7.11 5.15 -5.17
C PHE A 49 7.28 4.41 -6.49
N SER A 50 6.94 3.13 -6.53
CA SER A 50 6.91 2.31 -7.75
C SER A 50 5.59 1.58 -7.90
N LEU A 51 5.06 1.57 -9.13
CA LEU A 51 3.90 0.78 -9.53
C LEU A 51 4.36 -0.32 -10.50
N MET A 52 3.91 -1.55 -10.25
CA MET A 52 4.27 -2.74 -11.00
C MET A 52 3.03 -3.55 -11.36
N GLU A 53 3.04 -4.23 -12.50
CA GLU A 53 2.01 -5.18 -12.90
C GLU A 53 2.48 -6.63 -12.67
N TYR A 54 1.60 -7.49 -12.17
CA TYR A 54 1.83 -8.93 -12.17
C TYR A 54 1.42 -9.52 -13.51
N LEU A 55 2.37 -10.15 -14.20
CA LEU A 55 2.07 -10.87 -15.42
C LEU A 55 1.44 -12.25 -15.09
N PRO A 56 0.22 -12.55 -15.58
CA PRO A 56 -0.53 -13.75 -15.18
C PRO A 56 0.18 -15.06 -15.54
N ASN A 57 0.93 -15.07 -16.65
CA ASN A 57 1.56 -16.30 -17.15
C ASN A 57 2.98 -16.55 -16.60
N THR A 58 3.70 -15.50 -16.21
CA THR A 58 5.12 -15.60 -15.83
C THR A 58 5.36 -15.32 -14.36
N GLN A 59 4.35 -14.84 -13.64
CA GLN A 59 4.45 -14.37 -12.24
C GLN A 59 5.53 -13.27 -12.04
N GLN A 60 5.97 -12.64 -13.12
CA GLN A 60 6.94 -11.56 -13.08
C GLN A 60 6.26 -10.23 -12.74
N LEU A 61 6.98 -9.41 -11.98
CA LEU A 61 6.63 -8.02 -11.75
C LEU A 61 7.31 -7.14 -12.80
N VAL A 62 6.50 -6.41 -13.57
CA VAL A 62 6.99 -5.43 -14.53
C VAL A 62 6.76 -4.03 -13.96
N VAL A 63 7.83 -3.25 -13.82
CA VAL A 63 7.73 -1.85 -13.38
C VAL A 63 7.04 -1.04 -14.47
N LEU A 64 5.88 -0.47 -14.13
CA LEU A 64 5.12 0.42 -15.01
C LEU A 64 5.57 1.87 -14.86
N ALA A 65 5.75 2.30 -13.61
CA ALA A 65 6.10 3.68 -13.30
C ALA A 65 6.85 3.76 -11.96
N ARG A 66 7.68 4.80 -11.84
CA ARG A 66 8.36 5.17 -10.60
C ARG A 66 8.48 6.68 -10.50
N THR A 67 8.44 7.20 -9.28
CA THR A 67 8.69 8.61 -9.02
C THR A 67 9.28 8.81 -7.63
N LYS A 68 10.14 9.82 -7.51
CA LYS A 68 10.62 10.27 -6.21
C LYS A 68 9.58 11.18 -5.58
N ILE A 69 9.34 10.99 -4.28
CA ILE A 69 8.46 11.82 -3.46
C ILE A 69 9.19 12.13 -2.15
N ASN A 70 8.74 13.15 -1.44
CA ASN A 70 9.26 13.46 -0.11
C ASN A 70 8.17 13.23 0.91
N SER A 71 8.49 12.50 1.97
CA SER A 71 7.63 12.26 3.12
C SER A 71 8.02 13.19 4.26
N GLN A 72 7.01 13.81 4.86
CA GLN A 72 7.17 14.68 6.03
C GLN A 72 6.32 14.17 7.18
N ASP A 73 5.10 13.73 6.89
CA ASP A 73 4.09 13.37 7.88
C ASP A 73 4.21 11.90 8.34
N PRO A 74 3.76 11.56 9.56
CA PRO A 74 3.75 10.16 10.02
C PRO A 74 2.85 9.24 9.18
N THR A 75 1.85 9.82 8.51
CA THR A 75 0.97 9.15 7.56
C THR A 75 1.01 9.90 6.25
N ASP A 76 1.49 9.25 5.21
CA ASP A 76 1.60 9.82 3.87
C ASP A 76 0.63 9.13 2.91
N ARG A 77 0.50 9.76 1.74
CA ARG A 77 -0.32 9.27 0.65
C ARG A 77 0.34 9.53 -0.70
N PHE A 78 0.02 8.68 -1.67
CA PHE A 78 0.33 8.87 -3.07
C PHE A 78 -0.95 8.78 -3.88
N GLU A 79 -1.39 9.91 -4.42
CA GLU A 79 -2.45 9.95 -5.42
C GLU A 79 -1.84 9.59 -6.78
N MET A 80 -2.31 8.51 -7.40
CA MET A 80 -1.78 8.10 -8.70
C MET A 80 -2.06 9.21 -9.75
N PRO A 81 -1.03 9.74 -10.43
CA PRO A 81 -1.21 10.83 -11.40
C PRO A 81 -2.07 10.40 -12.59
N GLN A 82 -2.93 11.30 -13.08
CA GLN A 82 -3.72 11.07 -14.30
C GLN A 82 -2.87 10.94 -15.57
N SER A 83 -1.60 11.35 -15.51
CA SER A 83 -0.64 11.18 -16.61
C SER A 83 -0.06 9.76 -16.69
N TRP A 84 -0.26 8.92 -15.67
CA TRP A 84 0.13 7.52 -15.70
C TRP A 84 -0.96 6.70 -16.39
N THR A 85 -0.59 5.56 -16.97
CA THR A 85 -1.58 4.61 -17.47
C THR A 85 -2.40 4.07 -16.30
N GLY A 86 -3.71 4.31 -16.33
CA GLY A 86 -4.62 3.84 -15.29
C GLY A 86 -4.70 2.32 -15.20
N LEU A 87 -5.02 1.81 -14.01
CA LEU A 87 -5.17 0.39 -13.74
C LEU A 87 -6.36 -0.18 -14.52
N GLU A 88 -6.14 -1.27 -15.25
CA GLU A 88 -7.20 -1.94 -16.03
C GLU A 88 -7.95 -2.99 -15.20
N PRO A 89 -9.28 -3.11 -15.32
CA PRO A 89 -10.06 -4.12 -14.63
C PRO A 89 -9.58 -5.56 -14.89
N GLY A 90 -9.60 -6.38 -13.85
CA GLY A 90 -9.16 -7.78 -13.87
C GLY A 90 -7.66 -7.96 -13.64
N LYS A 91 -6.85 -6.89 -13.77
CA LYS A 91 -5.40 -6.96 -13.54
C LYS A 91 -5.02 -6.74 -12.08
N THR A 92 -3.92 -7.36 -11.69
CA THR A 92 -3.31 -7.25 -10.37
C THR A 92 -1.98 -6.52 -10.46
N TYR A 93 -1.77 -5.61 -9.54
CA TYR A 93 -0.60 -4.74 -9.47
C TYR A 93 0.03 -4.84 -8.09
N ALA A 94 1.31 -4.50 -8.00
CA ALA A 94 1.99 -4.21 -6.75
C ALA A 94 2.39 -2.74 -6.73
N TRP A 95 2.26 -2.11 -5.56
CA TRP A 95 2.86 -0.82 -5.30
C TRP A 95 3.89 -0.96 -4.18
N GLN A 96 4.94 -0.16 -4.27
CA GLN A 96 6.07 -0.20 -3.36
C GLN A 96 6.50 1.22 -3.03
N VAL A 97 6.88 1.40 -1.78
CA VAL A 97 7.52 2.62 -1.28
C VAL A 97 8.84 2.23 -0.65
N VAL A 98 9.92 2.88 -1.06
CA VAL A 98 11.28 2.67 -0.52
C VAL A 98 11.78 3.98 0.03
N ALA A 99 12.27 4.02 1.27
CA ALA A 99 13.01 5.16 1.77
C ALA A 99 14.42 5.16 1.21
N LEU A 100 14.86 6.27 0.62
CA LEU A 100 16.18 6.41 0.00
C LEU A 100 17.21 6.85 1.04
N CYS A 101 17.39 6.04 2.08
CA CYS A 101 18.23 6.30 3.25
C CYS A 101 19.65 5.69 3.09
N GLY A 102 20.50 6.29 2.24
CA GLY A 102 21.89 5.84 2.12
C GLY A 102 22.03 4.46 1.43
N ASN A 103 22.33 3.40 2.20
CA ASN A 103 22.63 2.07 1.63
C ASN A 103 21.38 1.38 1.04
N PRO A 104 21.32 1.16 -0.28
CA PRO A 104 20.13 0.62 -0.94
C PRO A 104 19.61 -0.72 -0.39
N SER A 105 20.51 -1.61 0.07
CA SER A 105 20.12 -2.93 0.60
C SER A 105 19.51 -2.90 1.99
N ALA A 106 19.72 -1.81 2.73
CA ALA A 106 19.20 -1.60 4.09
C ALA A 106 18.02 -0.63 4.14
N ASN A 107 17.59 -0.10 2.99
CA ASN A 107 16.51 0.85 2.91
C ASN A 107 15.18 0.25 3.40
N PRO A 108 14.51 0.88 4.39
CA PRO A 108 13.16 0.50 4.76
C PRO A 108 12.24 0.57 3.54
N TYR A 109 11.42 -0.46 3.34
CA TYR A 109 10.46 -0.49 2.26
C TYR A 109 9.19 -1.24 2.66
N LEU A 110 8.13 -0.98 1.90
CA LEU A 110 6.91 -1.80 1.90
C LEU A 110 6.59 -2.25 0.49
N ARG A 111 5.79 -3.31 0.39
CA ARG A 111 5.12 -3.70 -0.85
C ARG A 111 3.74 -4.24 -0.52
N ALA A 112 2.72 -3.78 -1.26
CA ALA A 112 1.37 -4.30 -1.15
C ALA A 112 0.74 -4.49 -2.54
N SER A 113 -0.24 -5.40 -2.60
CA SER A 113 -0.93 -5.74 -3.84
C SER A 113 -2.27 -5.00 -3.94
N VAL A 114 -2.67 -4.70 -5.18
CA VAL A 114 -3.98 -4.14 -5.49
C VAL A 114 -4.51 -4.77 -6.77
N GLN A 115 -5.77 -5.18 -6.76
CA GLN A 115 -6.48 -5.58 -7.97
C GLN A 115 -7.50 -4.53 -8.38
N ARG A 116 -7.52 -4.19 -9.66
CA ARG A 116 -8.58 -3.36 -10.21
C ARG A 116 -9.80 -4.22 -10.52
N VAL A 117 -10.95 -3.84 -9.99
CA VAL A 117 -12.23 -4.49 -10.27
C VAL A 117 -13.20 -3.53 -10.97
N SER A 118 -14.03 -4.08 -11.85
CA SER A 118 -15.13 -3.33 -12.47
C SER A 118 -16.36 -3.48 -11.59
N ILE A 119 -16.58 -2.54 -10.65
CA ILE A 119 -17.77 -2.52 -9.80
C ILE A 119 -18.58 -1.25 -10.06
N SER A 120 -19.89 -1.43 -10.22
CA SER A 120 -20.88 -0.35 -10.20
C SER A 120 -21.32 -0.12 -8.76
N THR A 121 -20.79 0.91 -8.11
CA THR A 121 -21.13 1.23 -6.72
C THR A 121 -22.46 1.99 -6.67
N LYS A 122 -23.57 1.29 -6.83
CA LYS A 122 -24.90 1.80 -6.47
C LYS A 122 -25.18 1.29 -5.06
N GLY A 123 -25.46 2.17 -4.09
CA GLY A 123 -25.98 1.61 -2.83
C GLY A 123 -26.17 2.48 -1.62
N SER A 124 -25.46 3.60 -1.41
CA SER A 124 -25.70 4.37 -0.19
C SER A 124 -25.41 5.86 -0.32
N THR A 125 -26.27 6.69 0.28
CA THR A 125 -26.15 8.16 0.29
C THR A 125 -25.29 8.67 1.45
N LYS A 126 -25.14 7.89 2.54
CA LYS A 126 -24.28 8.26 3.68
C LYS A 126 -22.85 7.78 3.46
N LEU A 127 -21.89 8.64 3.80
CA LEU A 127 -20.46 8.38 3.62
C LEU A 127 -19.98 7.16 4.42
N GLU A 128 -20.37 7.06 5.69
CA GLU A 128 -20.01 5.94 6.58
C GLU A 128 -20.46 4.59 6.03
N ASP A 129 -21.72 4.51 5.60
CA ASP A 129 -22.29 3.30 5.00
C ASP A 129 -21.56 2.93 3.70
N LYS A 130 -21.17 3.92 2.91
CA LYS A 130 -20.41 3.72 1.66
C LYS A 130 -18.99 3.21 1.94
N VAL A 131 -18.29 3.80 2.90
CA VAL A 131 -16.96 3.35 3.35
C VAL A 131 -17.01 1.91 3.84
N LYS A 132 -17.98 1.60 4.72
CA LYS A 132 -18.17 0.25 5.25
C LYS A 132 -18.52 -0.75 4.16
N HIS A 133 -19.41 -0.38 3.24
CA HIS A 133 -19.78 -1.23 2.11
C HIS A 133 -18.56 -1.58 1.24
N PHE A 134 -17.70 -0.60 0.93
CA PHE A 134 -16.48 -0.87 0.18
C PHE A 134 -15.54 -1.83 0.91
N ALA A 135 -15.26 -1.57 2.19
CA ALA A 135 -14.40 -2.40 3.02
C ALA A 135 -14.89 -3.85 3.09
N GLN A 136 -16.19 -4.06 3.33
CA GLN A 136 -16.81 -5.38 3.40
C GLN A 136 -16.74 -6.16 2.08
N ASN A 137 -16.65 -5.47 0.95
CA ASN A 137 -16.47 -6.09 -0.36
C ASN A 137 -14.99 -6.22 -0.78
N GLY A 138 -14.06 -5.95 0.13
CA GLY A 138 -12.62 -6.01 -0.11
C GLY A 138 -12.06 -4.84 -0.93
N ILE A 139 -12.88 -3.81 -1.19
CA ILE A 139 -12.52 -2.63 -2.00
C ILE A 139 -11.86 -1.58 -1.10
N TRP A 140 -10.78 -1.99 -0.43
CA TRP A 140 -10.16 -1.25 0.65
C TRP A 140 -9.56 0.09 0.22
N TYR A 141 -8.97 0.16 -0.97
CA TYR A 141 -8.34 1.41 -1.44
C TYR A 141 -9.39 2.53 -1.65
N ASP A 142 -10.59 2.17 -2.11
CA ASP A 142 -11.69 3.12 -2.29
C ASP A 142 -12.30 3.53 -0.94
N ALA A 143 -12.44 2.57 -0.02
CA ALA A 143 -12.90 2.82 1.34
C ALA A 143 -11.94 3.80 2.05
N LEU A 144 -10.63 3.55 1.96
CA LEU A 144 -9.58 4.38 2.55
C LEU A 144 -9.56 5.77 1.92
N SER A 145 -9.63 5.87 0.59
CA SER A 145 -9.70 7.16 -0.10
C SER A 145 -10.86 8.02 0.40
N LEU A 146 -12.07 7.43 0.52
CA LEU A 146 -13.24 8.14 1.03
C LEU A 146 -13.09 8.51 2.51
N ALA A 147 -12.68 7.57 3.36
CA ALA A 147 -12.55 7.79 4.79
C ALA A 147 -11.48 8.84 5.12
N MET A 148 -10.34 8.81 4.43
CA MET A 148 -9.24 9.74 4.64
C MET A 148 -9.52 11.15 4.09
N SER A 149 -10.46 11.28 3.13
CA SER A 149 -10.95 12.58 2.64
C SER A 149 -12.08 13.20 3.47
N SER A 150 -12.60 12.47 4.46
CA SER A 150 -13.72 12.90 5.29
C SER A 150 -13.29 13.92 6.35
N ASP A 151 -14.11 14.93 6.61
CA ASP A 151 -13.94 15.83 7.77
C ASP A 151 -14.16 15.09 9.10
N ASN A 152 -14.92 13.99 9.09
CA ASN A 152 -15.10 13.14 10.26
C ASN A 152 -13.97 12.12 10.36
N ARG A 153 -12.91 12.48 11.09
CA ARG A 153 -11.73 11.63 11.35
C ARG A 153 -12.09 10.28 11.98
N GLN A 154 -13.20 10.18 12.70
CA GLN A 154 -13.62 8.92 13.33
C GLN A 154 -13.88 7.82 12.29
N ILE A 155 -14.35 8.18 11.10
CA ILE A 155 -14.57 7.23 9.99
C ILE A 155 -13.26 6.56 9.59
N ALA A 156 -12.18 7.33 9.44
CA ALA A 156 -10.87 6.79 9.11
C ALA A 156 -10.30 5.90 10.22
N VAL A 157 -10.44 6.33 11.48
CA VAL A 157 -9.97 5.56 12.65
C VAL A 157 -10.69 4.21 12.73
N ASP A 158 -12.01 4.21 12.58
CA ASP A 158 -12.81 2.99 12.64
C ASP A 158 -12.50 2.07 11.46
N LEU A 159 -12.36 2.61 10.25
CA LEU A 159 -11.96 1.82 9.07
C LEU A 159 -10.57 1.18 9.24
N ILE A 160 -9.59 1.89 9.80
CA ILE A 160 -8.25 1.35 10.05
C ILE A 160 -8.31 0.24 11.11
N ARG A 161 -9.17 0.37 12.13
CA ARG A 161 -9.40 -0.68 13.13
C ARG A 161 -10.06 -1.92 12.49
N ASP A 162 -11.03 -1.71 11.61
CA ASP A 162 -11.69 -2.79 10.87
C ASP A 162 -10.68 -3.50 9.96
N LEU A 163 -9.80 -2.76 9.27
CA LEU A 163 -8.71 -3.32 8.48
C LEU A 163 -7.77 -4.16 9.34
N ALA A 164 -7.29 -3.62 10.47
CA ALA A 164 -6.41 -4.36 11.38
C ALA A 164 -7.07 -5.65 11.92
N THR A 165 -8.39 -5.62 12.13
CA THR A 165 -9.17 -6.81 12.54
C THR A 165 -9.25 -7.83 11.40
N ALA A 166 -9.55 -7.37 10.18
CA ALA A 166 -9.62 -8.21 8.99
C ALA A 166 -8.27 -8.89 8.69
N GLU A 167 -7.16 -8.19 8.92
CA GLU A 167 -5.81 -8.74 8.74
C GLU A 167 -5.46 -9.89 9.70
N GLN A 168 -6.10 -9.96 10.88
CA GLN A 168 -5.92 -11.06 11.84
C GLN A 168 -6.69 -12.31 11.44
N GLN A 169 -7.78 -12.14 10.70
CA GLN A 169 -8.58 -13.25 10.19
C GLN A 169 -7.89 -13.75 8.93
N ARG A 170 -7.29 -14.95 8.97
CA ARG A 170 -6.78 -15.61 7.76
C ARG A 170 -7.88 -15.60 6.69
N GLU A 171 -7.48 -15.42 5.42
CA GLU A 171 -8.40 -15.36 4.28
C GLU A 171 -9.51 -16.43 4.35
N PRO A 172 -10.75 -16.10 3.91
CA PRO A 172 -11.78 -17.11 3.72
C PRO A 172 -11.24 -18.26 2.86
N ILE A 173 -11.38 -19.49 3.35
CA ILE A 173 -11.09 -20.71 2.61
C ILE A 173 -12.03 -20.73 1.40
N GLY A 174 -11.54 -20.30 0.24
CA GLY A 174 -12.34 -20.15 -0.98
C GLY A 174 -11.76 -19.20 -2.04
N MET A 175 -10.67 -18.48 -1.76
CA MET A 175 -10.01 -17.65 -2.78
C MET A 175 -9.30 -18.52 -3.84
N GLU A 176 -9.49 -18.18 -5.12
CA GLU A 176 -8.97 -18.91 -6.27
C GLU A 176 -7.44 -18.99 -6.23
N THR A 177 -6.88 -20.15 -6.60
CA THR A 177 -5.47 -20.50 -6.38
C THR A 177 -4.48 -19.50 -6.98
N GLU A 178 -4.88 -18.78 -8.04
CA GLU A 178 -4.10 -17.74 -8.68
C GLU A 178 -3.77 -16.57 -7.74
N TYR A 179 -4.68 -16.24 -6.80
CA TYR A 179 -4.50 -15.17 -5.81
C TYR A 179 -3.74 -15.61 -4.55
N ARG A 180 -3.60 -16.92 -4.33
CA ARG A 180 -2.74 -17.44 -3.26
C ARG A 180 -1.26 -17.17 -3.54
N HIS A 181 -0.85 -16.98 -4.79
CA HIS A 181 0.56 -16.82 -5.15
C HIS A 181 1.15 -15.43 -4.83
N SER A 182 0.34 -14.37 -4.79
CA SER A 182 0.80 -13.07 -4.22
C SER A 182 1.13 -13.17 -2.73
N PHE A 183 0.51 -14.11 -2.02
CA PHE A 183 0.74 -14.39 -0.61
C PHE A 183 2.07 -15.13 -0.38
N TYR A 184 2.46 -16.05 -1.26
CA TYR A 184 3.71 -16.80 -1.13
C TYR A 184 4.96 -15.95 -1.35
N TYR A 185 4.90 -14.90 -2.18
CA TYR A 185 6.03 -14.00 -2.43
C TYR A 185 6.28 -12.99 -1.31
N ASN A 186 5.24 -12.49 -0.63
CA ASN A 186 5.43 -11.61 0.53
C ASN A 186 5.98 -12.37 1.75
N ARG A 187 5.74 -13.69 1.86
CA ARG A 187 6.30 -14.52 2.94
C ARG A 187 7.73 -15.01 2.68
N SER A 188 8.13 -15.20 1.43
CA SER A 188 9.45 -15.81 1.13
C SER A 188 10.64 -14.90 1.48
N CYS A 189 10.44 -13.59 1.66
CA CYS A 189 11.47 -12.72 2.27
C CYS A 189 11.39 -12.62 3.81
N LEU A 190 10.25 -12.94 4.41
CA LEU A 190 10.07 -12.86 5.88
C LEU A 190 10.40 -14.16 6.61
N SER A 191 10.48 -15.30 5.90
CA SER A 191 10.70 -16.61 6.54
C SER A 191 12.16 -17.03 6.71
N GLU A 192 13.14 -16.34 6.12
CA GLU A 192 14.56 -16.74 6.26
C GLU A 192 15.27 -16.22 7.52
N HIS A 193 14.63 -15.34 8.31
CA HIS A 193 15.25 -14.79 9.53
C HIS A 193 14.69 -15.32 10.87
N GLN A 194 13.83 -16.34 10.89
CA GLN A 194 13.33 -16.91 12.15
C GLN A 194 13.46 -18.42 12.32
N VAL A 195 14.24 -19.11 11.50
CA VAL A 195 14.57 -20.52 11.74
C VAL A 195 16.05 -20.63 12.12
N ASN A 196 16.39 -20.14 13.32
CA ASN A 196 17.57 -20.55 14.09
C ASN A 196 17.53 -19.89 15.48
N SER A 197 16.58 -20.32 16.30
CA SER A 197 16.62 -20.22 17.76
C SER A 197 15.51 -21.11 18.33
N PHE A 198 15.75 -22.41 18.34
CA PHE A 198 15.41 -23.39 19.39
C PHE A 198 16.14 -24.69 19.08
#